data_AF-A0A2M8AH72-F1
#
_entry.id   AF-A0A2M8AH72-F1
#
_cell.length_a   1.000
_cell.length_b   1.000
_cell.length_c   1.000
_cell.angle_alpha   90.00
_cell.angle_beta   90.00
_cell.angle_gamma   90.00
#
_symmetry.space_group_name_H-M   'P 1'
#
loop_
_entity.id
_entity.type
_entity.pdbx_description
1 polymer ?
#
loop_
_entity_poly.entity_id
_entity_poly.type
_entity_poly.pdbx_seq_one_letter_code
_entity_poly.pdbx_strand_id
1 'polypeptide(L)'
;MGSKAMSFRFDEDIIELIKEKAKAQKRSLNNYIEMLMAKDVGNIPNNETKKAIEDARNGVNLEPMDDIDGFFESIRNELTKK
;
A
#
# COMPACT_ATOMS: atom_id res chain seq x y z
N MET A 1 10.92 -3.03 -12.15
CA MET A 1 9.96 -4.16 -12.06
C MET A 1 9.59 -4.54 -13.48
N GLY A 2 9.69 -5.81 -13.85
CA GLY A 2 9.33 -6.26 -15.21
C GLY A 2 7.82 -6.35 -15.38
N SER A 3 7.30 -6.06 -16.58
CA SER A 3 5.90 -6.29 -16.94
C SER A 3 5.74 -7.69 -17.54
N LYS A 4 4.66 -8.38 -17.19
CA LYS A 4 4.32 -9.70 -17.75
C LYS A 4 2.88 -9.66 -18.26
N ALA A 5 2.66 -10.08 -19.50
CA ALA A 5 1.33 -10.11 -20.08
C ALA A 5 0.49 -11.23 -19.43
N MET A 6 -0.76 -10.92 -19.11
CA MET A 6 -1.76 -11.85 -18.58
C MET A 6 -3.10 -11.57 -19.27
N SER A 7 -3.86 -12.62 -19.59
CA SER A 7 -5.18 -12.50 -20.22
C SER A 7 -6.26 -12.80 -19.19
N PHE A 8 -7.23 -11.91 -19.08
CA PHE A 8 -8.41 -12.06 -18.24
C PHE A 8 -9.66 -12.06 -19.11
N ARG A 9 -10.68 -12.82 -18.70
CA ARG A 9 -12.02 -12.69 -19.26
C ARG A 9 -12.89 -11.99 -18.23
N PHE A 10 -13.58 -10.96 -18.70
CA PHE A 10 -14.58 -10.20 -17.94
C PHE A 10 -15.85 -10.12 -18.79
N ASP A 11 -16.98 -9.93 -18.12
CA ASP A 11 -18.23 -9.60 -18.82
C ASP A 11 -18.06 -8.27 -19.57
N GLU A 12 -18.70 -8.17 -20.74
CA GLU A 12 -18.56 -7.03 -21.64
C GLU A 12 -18.99 -5.72 -20.96
N ASP A 13 -20.13 -5.74 -20.26
CA ASP A 13 -20.65 -4.61 -19.50
C ASP A 13 -19.66 -4.11 -18.45
N ILE A 14 -18.94 -5.02 -17.79
CA ILE A 14 -17.92 -4.66 -16.80
C ILE A 14 -16.75 -3.96 -17.49
N ILE A 15 -16.32 -4.42 -18.67
CA ILE A 15 -15.23 -3.81 -19.43
C ILE A 15 -15.59 -2.37 -19.81
N GLU A 16 -16.83 -2.12 -20.22
CA GLU A 16 -17.30 -0.76 -20.55
C GLU A 16 -17.24 0.17 -19.35
N LEU A 17 -17.78 -0.26 -18.20
CA LEU A 17 -17.73 0.53 -16.96
C LEU A 17 -16.30 0.86 -16.52
N ILE A 18 -15.37 -0.10 -16.64
CA ILE A 18 -13.96 0.12 -16.29
C ILE A 18 -13.32 1.10 -17.28
N LYS A 19 -13.61 1.01 -18.58
CA LYS A 19 -13.10 1.95 -19.60
C LYS A 19 -13.56 3.38 -19.33
N GLU A 20 -14.83 3.59 -18.97
CA GLU A 20 -15.35 4.92 -18.62
C GLU A 20 -14.61 5.52 -17.42
N LYS A 21 -14.42 4.74 -16.35
CA LYS A 21 -13.67 5.19 -15.17
C LYS A 21 -12.19 5.46 -15.48
N ALA A 22 -11.54 4.62 -16.29
CA ALA A 22 -10.17 4.82 -16.71
C ALA A 22 -10.01 6.13 -17.50
N LYS A 23 -10.95 6.41 -18.42
CA LYS A 23 -10.99 7.63 -19.22
C LYS A 23 -11.22 8.87 -18.34
N ALA A 24 -12.15 8.81 -17.39
CA ALA A 24 -12.40 9.89 -16.44
C ALA A 24 -11.13 10.28 -15.63
N GLN A 25 -10.25 9.30 -15.38
CA GLN A 25 -8.98 9.50 -14.68
C GLN A 25 -7.79 9.76 -15.61
N LYS A 26 -8.01 9.87 -16.93
CA LYS A 26 -6.95 10.05 -17.95
C LYS A 26 -5.88 8.95 -17.90
N ARG A 27 -6.30 7.70 -17.66
CA ARG A 27 -5.42 6.52 -17.57
C ARG A 27 -5.76 5.50 -18.65
N SER A 28 -4.77 4.69 -19.03
CA SER A 28 -5.04 3.50 -19.84
C SER A 28 -5.82 2.47 -19.03
N LEU A 29 -6.58 1.61 -19.71
CA LEU A 29 -7.32 0.52 -19.06
C LEU A 29 -6.40 -0.37 -18.22
N ASN A 30 -5.22 -0.73 -18.78
CA ASN A 30 -4.24 -1.53 -18.07
C ASN A 30 -3.72 -0.83 -16.80
N ASN A 31 -3.35 0.45 -16.89
CA ASN A 31 -2.88 1.20 -15.72
C ASN A 31 -3.96 1.33 -14.64
N TYR A 32 -5.23 1.49 -15.06
CA TYR A 32 -6.35 1.58 -14.14
C TYR A 32 -6.58 0.26 -13.41
N ILE A 33 -6.54 -0.88 -14.12
CA ILE A 33 -6.67 -2.22 -13.52
C ILE A 33 -5.50 -2.51 -12.58
N GLU A 34 -4.26 -2.20 -12.98
CA GLU A 34 -3.08 -2.37 -12.12
C GLU A 34 -3.21 -1.58 -10.81
N MET A 35 -3.69 -0.34 -10.88
CA MET A 35 -3.93 0.49 -9.69
C MET A 35 -5.00 -0.11 -8.78
N LEU A 36 -6.09 -0.63 -9.35
CA LEU A 36 -7.14 -1.30 -8.56
C LEU A 36 -6.60 -2.57 -7.88
N MET A 37 -5.86 -3.39 -8.61
CA MET A 37 -5.23 -4.60 -8.05
C MET A 37 -4.21 -4.24 -6.98
N ALA A 38 -3.39 -3.21 -7.18
CA ALA A 38 -2.43 -2.75 -6.19
C ALA A 38 -3.13 -2.18 -4.94
N LYS A 39 -4.26 -1.51 -5.09
CA LYS A 39 -5.03 -0.99 -3.95
C LYS A 39 -5.64 -2.12 -3.12
N ASP A 40 -6.18 -3.14 -3.78
CA ASP A 40 -6.92 -4.23 -3.13
C ASP A 40 -6.00 -5.36 -2.62
N VAL A 41 -5.08 -5.82 -3.47
CA VAL A 41 -4.13 -6.91 -3.19
C VAL A 41 -2.83 -6.38 -2.59
N GLY A 42 -2.39 -5.20 -2.99
CA GLY A 42 -1.11 -4.63 -2.52
C GLY A 42 -1.10 -4.22 -1.05
N ASN A 43 -2.26 -4.23 -0.38
CA ASN A 43 -2.36 -3.98 1.06
C ASN A 43 -2.18 -5.26 1.91
N ILE A 44 -1.63 -6.33 1.34
CA ILE A 44 -1.21 -7.51 2.10
C ILE A 44 0.11 -7.14 2.81
N PRO A 45 0.12 -7.06 4.16
CA PRO A 45 1.35 -6.76 4.87
C PRO A 45 2.38 -7.84 4.55
N ASN A 46 3.62 -7.43 4.27
CA ASN A 46 4.71 -8.39 4.07
C ASN A 46 4.97 -9.15 5.39
N ASN A 47 5.78 -10.21 5.36
CA ASN A 47 6.01 -11.04 6.56
C ASN A 47 6.60 -10.23 7.73
N GLU A 48 7.43 -9.23 7.45
CA GLU A 48 8.02 -8.34 8.45
C GLU A 48 6.94 -7.46 9.10
N THR A 49 6.05 -6.85 8.31
CA THR A 49 4.94 -6.05 8.82
C THR A 49 3.95 -6.90 9.61
N LYS A 50 3.65 -8.12 9.15
CA LYS A 50 2.82 -9.07 9.91
C LYS A 50 3.42 -9.39 11.27
N LYS A 51 4.73 -9.66 11.30
CA LYS A 51 5.46 -9.94 12.54
C LYS A 51 5.45 -8.74 13.48
N ALA A 52 5.73 -7.53 12.98
CA ALA A 52 5.69 -6.31 13.79
C ALA A 52 4.29 -6.06 14.41
N ILE A 53 3.22 -6.33 13.65
CA ILE A 53 1.84 -6.25 14.17
C ILE A 53 1.59 -7.29 15.27
N GLU A 54 2.09 -8.51 15.09
CA GLU A 54 1.95 -9.59 16.08
C GLU A 54 2.75 -9.30 17.35
N ASP A 55 4.00 -8.86 17.21
CA ASP A 55 4.89 -8.45 18.31
C ASP A 55 4.23 -7.33 19.13
N ALA A 56 3.69 -6.30 18.47
CA ALA A 56 2.99 -5.20 19.14
C ALA A 56 1.74 -5.66 19.90
N ARG A 57 0.93 -6.57 19.32
CA ARG A 57 -0.26 -7.14 19.96
C ARG A 57 0.08 -8.00 21.18
N ASN A 58 1.22 -8.68 21.14
CA ASN A 58 1.69 -9.55 22.22
C ASN A 58 2.56 -8.83 23.25
N GLY A 59 2.75 -7.50 23.12
CA GLY A 59 3.54 -6.71 24.06
C GLY A 59 5.05 -6.92 23.94
N VAL A 60 5.53 -7.42 22.79
CA VAL A 60 6.95 -7.68 22.53
C VAL A 60 7.62 -6.40 22.06
N ASN A 61 8.77 -6.04 22.66
CA ASN A 61 9.58 -4.87 22.31
C ASN A 61 8.80 -3.54 22.28
N LEU A 62 7.83 -3.38 23.18
CA LEU A 62 7.14 -2.11 23.39
C LEU A 62 7.96 -1.20 24.29
N GLU A 63 8.04 0.07 23.93
CA GLU A 63 8.59 1.13 24.79
C GLU A 63 7.45 2.04 25.26
N PRO A 64 7.38 2.41 26.54
CA PRO A 64 6.42 3.38 27.02
C PRO A 64 6.71 4.74 26.40
N MET A 65 5.66 5.42 25.94
CA MET A 65 5.77 6.72 25.32
C MET A 65 5.04 7.76 26.15
N ASP A 66 5.81 8.44 27.00
CA ASP A 66 5.30 9.42 27.95
C ASP A 66 5.44 10.87 27.45
N ASP A 67 6.28 11.10 26.43
CA ASP A 67 6.54 12.42 25.84
C ASP A 67 6.44 12.36 24.30
N ILE A 68 5.36 12.94 23.77
CA ILE A 68 5.10 12.99 22.34
C ILE A 68 6.06 13.97 21.64
N ASP A 69 6.36 15.11 22.26
CA ASP A 69 7.18 16.15 21.65
C ASP A 69 8.65 15.69 21.57
N GLY A 70 9.17 15.10 22.63
CA GLY A 70 10.52 14.52 22.67
C GLY A 70 10.72 13.40 21.65
N PHE A 71 9.68 12.60 21.38
CA PHE A 71 9.71 11.58 20.32
C PHE A 71 9.78 12.18 18.91
N PHE A 72 9.00 13.23 18.62
CA PHE A 72 9.09 13.88 17.33
C PHE A 72 10.44 14.57 17.11
N GLU A 73 11.03 15.13 18.17
CA GLU A 73 12.39 15.67 18.12
C GLU A 73 13.44 14.59 17.87
N SER A 74 13.32 13.40 18.50
CA SER A 74 14.27 12.30 18.30
C SER A 74 14.24 11.80 16.85
N ILE A 75 13.06 11.58 16.28
CA ILE A 75 12.89 11.20 14.86
C ILE A 75 13.47 12.28 13.94
N ARG A 76 13.19 13.56 14.21
CA ARG A 76 13.70 14.67 13.41
C ARG A 76 15.23 14.71 13.43
N ASN A 77 15.84 14.49 14.58
CA ASN A 77 17.29 14.45 14.73
C ASN A 77 17.91 13.24 14.02
N GLU A 78 17.28 12.07 14.05
CA GLU A 78 17.72 10.90 13.27
C GLU A 78 17.65 11.12 11.77
N LEU A 79 16.58 11.73 11.26
CA LEU A 79 16.41 12.00 9.83
C LEU A 79 17.37 13.07 9.28
N THR A 80 17.95 13.90 10.16
CA THR A 80 18.84 15.01 9.79
C THR A 80 20.33 14.69 10.02
N LYS A 81 20.65 13.58 10.68
CA LYS A 81 22.00 13.02 10.75
C LYS A 81 22.40 12.48 9.37
N LYS A 82 23.00 13.34 8.56
CA LYS A 82 23.75 12.96 7.35
C LYS A 82 25.11 12.38 7.72
#